data_AF-A0A200PY14-F1
#
_entry.id   AF-A0A200PY14-F1
#
_cell.length_a   1.000
_cell.length_b   1.000
_cell.length_c   1.000
_cell.angle_alpha   90.00
_cell.angle_beta   90.00
_cell.angle_gamma   90.00
#
_symmetry.space_group_name_H-M   'P 1'
#
loop_
_entity.id
_entity.type
_entity.pdbx_description
1 polymer ?
#
loop_
_entity_poly.entity_id
_entity_poly.type
_entity_poly.pdbx_seq_one_letter_code
_entity_poly.pdbx_strand_id
1 'polypeptide(L)'
;MNCSSSSLFNGLALNFTTAYTHEEEDSLTTFSSSIEPGRSLLETTKNVTREVRDLGDTVRVDPLDKLKKYRGGFDIKNKHYWSSTIFTGIYGYAIAAVWLLLGLVFGGFLLATTLCCKTREKRRLKKRELHCSSRQCFLWPILLGISFTVLAIAASGVVLGGSSRFHSKAKTVMNIIIETADGASDTIYNVTGAMRNIRDNLGTTEDGAEAIGFLNSTSQSLDTEAAEISRQAKKNRDLIEKGLKIVYITTTIVVALNLVALIALSVSGFLKFRRAIYMLIILCWLLAVLCWVYFGLYFSVEKFLGDTCTALEDFQQDPHNNSLSSIVPCDELRSAKSVLLDTRVGIYNLINEVNANISGLQSPSSPIMVKICNPFTGPPDYNYQPENCSANTIRIGDIPQVIRTLTCSNGDGETCKKGEFISVSNFKRVEAYTSSIQNLLDAIPGMESLVDCQVVKDAFTEILSKHCKPVKKYAKMVWSSLVALSTIMVALVLIWMVMAYHDCKHHFSDGSVKPHSAGTNVQELEIAREGINQSEHKLDP
;
A
#
# COMPACT_ATOMS: atom_id res chain seq x y z
N MET A 1 8.52 -5.29 25.55
CA MET A 1 7.59 -6.42 25.25
C MET A 1 8.01 -7.12 23.96
N ASN A 2 7.53 -8.35 23.68
CA ASN A 2 7.81 -9.05 22.40
C ASN A 2 6.88 -8.59 21.26
N CYS A 3 7.33 -7.67 20.42
CA CYS A 3 6.61 -7.24 19.21
C CYS A 3 6.62 -8.31 18.10
N SER A 4 5.74 -9.30 18.21
CA SER A 4 5.53 -10.33 17.17
C SER A 4 4.81 -9.76 15.93
N SER A 5 5.57 -9.04 15.09
CA SER A 5 5.06 -8.29 13.92
C SER A 5 5.62 -8.81 12.59
N SER A 6 5.42 -10.11 12.32
CA SER A 6 5.83 -10.76 11.07
C SER A 6 4.69 -10.99 10.05
N SER A 7 3.44 -10.76 10.43
CA SER A 7 2.25 -11.10 9.62
C SER A 7 1.87 -10.08 8.54
N LEU A 8 2.26 -8.82 8.71
CA LEU A 8 1.77 -7.67 7.92
C LEU A 8 2.12 -7.72 6.41
N PHE A 9 3.05 -8.59 5.99
CA PHE A 9 3.66 -8.52 4.65
C PHE A 9 3.47 -9.71 3.72
N ASN A 10 3.12 -10.88 4.23
CA ASN A 10 2.98 -12.05 3.37
C ASN A 10 1.70 -11.96 2.50
N GLY A 11 0.62 -11.38 3.03
CA GLY A 11 -0.69 -11.33 2.34
C GLY A 11 -0.72 -10.57 1.01
N LEU A 12 0.07 -9.50 0.88
CA LEU A 12 0.12 -8.66 -0.33
C LEU A 12 1.20 -9.08 -1.35
N ALA A 13 2.19 -9.88 -0.93
CA ALA A 13 3.38 -10.18 -1.74
C ALA A 13 3.56 -11.66 -2.12
N LEU A 14 3.10 -12.62 -1.30
CA LEU A 14 3.30 -14.05 -1.56
C LEU A 14 2.13 -14.71 -2.32
N ASN A 15 0.89 -14.31 -2.04
CA ASN A 15 -0.30 -14.94 -2.61
C ASN A 15 -0.46 -14.78 -4.14
N PHE A 16 0.30 -13.88 -4.79
CA PHE A 16 0.32 -13.75 -6.25
C PHE A 16 1.27 -14.74 -6.96
N THR A 17 2.13 -15.44 -6.21
CA THR A 17 3.18 -16.31 -6.76
C THR A 17 2.98 -17.78 -6.38
N THR A 18 2.27 -18.07 -5.29
CA THR A 18 2.06 -19.43 -4.77
C THR A 18 0.73 -20.09 -5.17
N ALA A 19 -0.09 -19.43 -5.99
CA ALA A 19 -1.37 -19.98 -6.48
C ALA A 19 -1.23 -21.16 -7.47
N TYR A 20 -0.08 -21.85 -7.48
CA TYR A 20 0.27 -22.90 -8.43
C TYR A 20 1.26 -23.95 -7.86
N THR A 21 1.11 -24.42 -6.60
CA THR A 21 1.53 -25.78 -6.18
C THR A 21 0.97 -26.19 -4.81
N HIS A 22 0.29 -27.35 -4.79
CA HIS A 22 0.16 -28.36 -3.72
C HIS A 22 -0.43 -28.06 -2.33
N GLU A 23 -1.26 -29.03 -1.91
CA GLU A 23 -1.59 -29.40 -0.53
C GLU A 23 -0.43 -30.19 0.12
N GLU A 24 -0.32 -30.19 1.47
CA GLU A 24 -0.42 -31.39 2.34
C GLU A 24 -0.22 -30.98 3.85
N GLU A 25 -0.34 -31.94 4.77
CA GLU A 25 -0.29 -31.83 6.25
C GLU A 25 1.17 -31.73 6.78
N ASP A 26 1.54 -31.49 8.05
CA ASP A 26 0.82 -31.28 9.33
C ASP A 26 1.53 -30.09 10.10
N SER A 27 1.95 -30.01 11.38
CA SER A 27 1.91 -30.84 12.61
C SER A 27 1.98 -30.01 13.91
N LEU A 28 1.60 -30.64 15.02
CA LEU A 28 1.63 -30.10 16.38
C LEU A 28 3.02 -30.20 17.04
N THR A 29 3.44 -29.19 17.81
CA THR A 29 4.30 -29.44 18.98
C THR A 29 4.10 -28.39 20.06
N THR A 30 3.73 -28.85 21.26
CA THR A 30 3.55 -28.02 22.45
C THR A 30 4.89 -27.82 23.16
N PHE A 31 5.16 -26.64 23.71
CA PHE A 31 6.10 -26.51 24.82
C PHE A 31 5.53 -25.59 25.90
N SER A 32 5.61 -26.05 27.15
CA SER A 32 5.12 -25.34 28.33
C SER A 32 6.29 -25.05 29.25
N SER A 33 6.39 -23.82 29.75
CA SER A 33 7.19 -23.48 30.92
C SER A 33 6.39 -22.54 31.81
N SER A 34 6.23 -22.95 33.07
CA SER A 34 5.30 -22.36 34.03
C SER A 34 6.03 -21.61 35.13
N ILE A 35 5.62 -20.37 35.42
CA ILE A 35 5.90 -19.70 36.70
C ILE A 35 4.64 -18.96 37.18
N GLU A 36 4.06 -19.46 38.27
CA GLU A 36 3.12 -18.81 39.19
C GLU A 36 3.56 -19.27 40.60
N PRO A 37 3.46 -18.45 41.68
CA PRO A 37 2.17 -18.03 42.25
C PRO A 37 2.14 -16.54 42.74
N GLY A 38 1.00 -15.96 43.14
CA GLY A 38 -0.38 -16.43 43.01
C GLY A 38 -1.39 -15.71 43.94
N ARG A 39 -2.67 -15.79 43.57
CA ARG A 39 -3.90 -15.54 44.38
C ARG A 39 -4.10 -14.21 45.14
N SER A 40 -5.15 -13.49 44.73
CA SER A 40 -6.38 -13.52 45.53
C SER A 40 -7.61 -13.73 44.62
N LEU A 41 -8.73 -14.18 45.18
CA LEU A 41 -9.96 -14.58 44.48
C LEU A 41 -11.15 -14.19 45.36
N LEU A 42 -12.18 -13.52 44.83
CA LEU A 42 -13.49 -14.11 44.54
C LEU A 42 -14.46 -13.08 43.90
N GLU A 43 -15.45 -13.61 43.18
CA GLU A 43 -16.78 -13.06 42.85
C GLU A 43 -17.04 -11.54 42.88
N THR A 44 -17.42 -11.02 41.70
CA THR A 44 -18.83 -10.66 41.51
C THR A 44 -19.26 -11.00 40.08
N THR A 45 -20.03 -12.06 39.92
CA THR A 45 -20.63 -12.47 38.65
C THR A 45 -21.79 -11.54 38.30
N LYS A 46 -21.46 -10.35 37.78
CA LYS A 46 -22.43 -9.49 37.10
C LYS A 46 -22.26 -9.63 35.59
N ASN A 47 -23.37 -9.96 34.92
CA ASN A 47 -23.49 -9.92 33.47
C ASN A 47 -23.42 -8.47 33.00
N VAL A 48 -22.20 -7.91 32.95
CA VAL A 48 -21.92 -6.78 32.07
C VAL A 48 -21.98 -7.35 30.65
N THR A 49 -23.16 -7.31 30.06
CA THR A 49 -23.29 -7.24 28.62
C THR A 49 -22.37 -6.13 28.15
N ARG A 50 -21.23 -6.51 27.54
CA ARG A 50 -20.45 -5.59 26.73
C ARG A 50 -21.35 -5.19 25.57
N GLU A 51 -22.07 -4.09 25.74
CA GLU A 51 -22.48 -3.25 24.62
C GLU A 51 -21.21 -2.67 24.01
N VAL A 52 -20.52 -3.53 23.24
CA VAL A 52 -19.57 -3.09 22.23
C VAL A 52 -20.37 -2.19 21.31
N ARG A 53 -20.11 -0.87 21.37
CA ARG A 53 -20.63 0.07 20.37
C ARG A 53 -20.30 -0.50 19.00
N ASP A 54 -21.31 -0.57 18.13
CA ASP A 54 -21.28 -1.32 16.87
C ASP A 54 -20.08 -0.91 16.02
N LEU A 55 -19.04 -1.75 16.02
CA LEU A 55 -17.67 -1.39 15.67
C LEU A 55 -17.44 -1.49 14.15
N GLY A 56 -18.23 -0.70 13.41
CA GLY A 56 -18.16 -0.54 11.96
C GLY A 56 -18.28 -1.87 11.19
N ASP A 57 -19.14 -2.80 11.65
CA ASP A 57 -19.04 -4.23 11.35
C ASP A 57 -18.81 -4.54 9.85
N THR A 58 -17.57 -4.92 9.53
CA THR A 58 -17.09 -5.16 8.17
C THR A 58 -17.53 -6.55 7.66
N VAL A 59 -18.85 -6.80 7.68
CA VAL A 59 -19.47 -8.11 7.41
C VAL A 59 -19.11 -8.64 6.02
N ARG A 60 -18.17 -9.60 5.96
CA ARG A 60 -17.63 -10.16 4.71
C ARG A 60 -17.48 -11.67 4.80
N VAL A 61 -17.60 -12.34 3.66
CA VAL A 61 -17.31 -13.79 3.57
C VAL A 61 -15.80 -14.00 3.66
N ASP A 62 -15.36 -14.89 4.55
CA ASP A 62 -13.97 -15.28 4.71
C ASP A 62 -13.71 -16.71 4.19
N PRO A 63 -12.92 -16.88 3.12
CA PRO A 63 -12.45 -18.20 2.68
C PRO A 63 -11.73 -19.02 3.75
N LEU A 64 -10.93 -18.40 4.64
CA LEU A 64 -10.15 -19.13 5.64
C LEU A 64 -11.02 -19.75 6.74
N ASP A 65 -12.06 -19.06 7.22
CA ASP A 65 -13.08 -19.62 8.11
C ASP A 65 -14.28 -20.23 7.36
N LYS A 66 -14.00 -21.09 6.38
CA LYS A 66 -15.00 -21.95 5.70
C LYS A 66 -16.19 -21.17 5.10
N LEU A 67 -15.93 -19.99 4.52
CA LEU A 67 -16.93 -19.06 3.97
C LEU A 67 -17.94 -18.49 4.99
N LYS A 68 -17.62 -18.53 6.29
CA LYS A 68 -18.38 -17.79 7.30
C LYS A 68 -18.23 -16.27 7.13
N LYS A 69 -19.12 -15.52 7.80
CA LYS A 69 -19.05 -14.06 7.85
C LYS A 69 -18.04 -13.62 8.92
N TYR A 70 -16.93 -13.04 8.49
CA TYR A 70 -16.02 -12.27 9.34
C TYR A 70 -16.75 -11.03 9.88
N ARG A 71 -16.52 -10.73 11.17
CA ARG A 71 -17.10 -9.62 11.94
C ARG A 71 -16.09 -8.98 12.92
N GLY A 72 -14.80 -9.03 12.58
CA GLY A 72 -13.73 -8.55 13.48
C GLY A 72 -13.40 -7.05 13.35
N GLY A 73 -14.20 -6.28 12.61
CA GLY A 73 -13.88 -4.90 12.25
C GLY A 73 -12.59 -4.80 11.43
N PHE A 74 -11.90 -3.66 11.55
CA PHE A 74 -10.61 -3.44 10.90
C PHE A 74 -9.46 -4.03 11.73
N ASP A 75 -8.80 -5.09 11.26
CA ASP A 75 -7.64 -5.69 11.96
C ASP A 75 -6.56 -6.15 10.97
N ILE A 76 -5.53 -5.32 10.78
CA ILE A 76 -4.40 -5.61 9.88
C ILE A 76 -3.47 -6.73 10.37
N LYS A 77 -3.57 -7.17 11.62
CA LYS A 77 -2.76 -8.28 12.18
C LYS A 77 -3.42 -9.64 11.90
N ASN A 78 -4.73 -9.65 11.70
CA ASN A 78 -5.55 -10.84 11.55
C ASN A 78 -5.59 -11.38 10.10
N LYS A 79 -5.31 -12.68 9.93
CA LYS A 79 -5.34 -13.36 8.61
C LYS A 79 -6.75 -13.38 7.99
N HIS A 80 -7.79 -13.49 8.81
CA HIS A 80 -9.20 -13.55 8.38
C HIS A 80 -9.69 -12.20 7.84
N TYR A 81 -9.18 -11.08 8.36
CA TYR A 81 -9.41 -9.74 7.80
C TYR A 81 -8.84 -9.62 6.37
N TRP A 82 -7.57 -9.99 6.19
CA TRP A 82 -6.92 -9.92 4.86
C TRP A 82 -7.58 -10.85 3.85
N SER A 83 -7.89 -12.08 4.25
CA SER A 83 -8.58 -13.08 3.42
C SER A 83 -9.97 -12.59 2.99
N SER A 84 -10.84 -12.19 3.92
CA SER A 84 -12.18 -11.67 3.59
C SER A 84 -12.16 -10.36 2.80
N THR A 85 -11.17 -9.50 3.03
CA THR A 85 -10.99 -8.24 2.28
C THR A 85 -10.54 -8.50 0.84
N ILE A 86 -9.56 -9.38 0.61
CA ILE A 86 -9.14 -9.80 -0.74
C ILE A 86 -10.30 -10.49 -1.46
N PHE A 87 -11.09 -11.32 -0.75
CA PHE A 87 -12.24 -12.02 -1.32
C PHE A 87 -13.38 -11.09 -1.77
N THR A 88 -13.45 -9.82 -1.35
CA THR A 88 -14.45 -8.88 -1.91
C THR A 88 -14.33 -8.69 -3.43
N GLY A 89 -13.13 -8.93 -3.99
CA GLY A 89 -12.84 -8.93 -5.43
C GLY A 89 -13.30 -10.18 -6.19
N ILE A 90 -13.99 -11.13 -5.54
CA ILE A 90 -14.46 -12.40 -6.12
C ILE A 90 -15.21 -12.23 -7.44
N TYR A 91 -15.94 -11.12 -7.63
CA TYR A 91 -16.61 -10.79 -8.89
C TYR A 91 -15.64 -10.76 -10.09
N GLY A 92 -14.42 -10.24 -9.91
CA GLY A 92 -13.40 -10.24 -10.95
C GLY A 92 -12.74 -11.61 -11.11
N TYR A 93 -12.39 -12.27 -10.00
CA TYR A 93 -11.70 -13.56 -10.02
C TYR A 93 -12.58 -14.69 -10.59
N ALA A 94 -13.87 -14.72 -10.28
CA ALA A 94 -14.82 -15.69 -10.82
C ALA A 94 -15.05 -15.50 -12.32
N ILE A 95 -15.21 -14.25 -12.80
CA ILE A 95 -15.33 -13.97 -14.24
C ILE A 95 -14.03 -14.32 -14.97
N ALA A 96 -12.86 -14.02 -14.39
CA ALA A 96 -11.56 -14.41 -14.93
C ALA A 96 -11.44 -15.93 -15.09
N ALA A 97 -11.82 -16.71 -14.07
CA ALA A 97 -11.79 -18.17 -14.10
C ALA A 97 -12.75 -18.76 -15.15
N VAL A 98 -14.01 -18.29 -15.18
CA VAL A 98 -15.00 -18.73 -16.18
C VAL A 98 -14.54 -18.38 -17.60
N TRP A 99 -13.99 -17.19 -17.82
CA TRP A 99 -13.47 -16.78 -19.12
C TRP A 99 -12.24 -17.61 -19.52
N LEU A 100 -11.33 -17.92 -18.60
CA LEU A 100 -10.18 -18.80 -18.86
C LEU A 100 -10.63 -20.21 -19.24
N LEU A 101 -11.61 -20.79 -18.53
CA LEU A 101 -12.16 -22.11 -18.84
C LEU A 101 -12.86 -22.15 -20.21
N LEU A 102 -13.67 -21.14 -20.53
CA LEU A 102 -14.30 -21.01 -21.86
C LEU A 102 -13.26 -20.94 -22.98
N GLY A 103 -12.17 -20.19 -22.77
CA GLY A 103 -11.06 -20.09 -23.71
C GLY A 103 -10.29 -21.41 -23.88
N LEU A 104 -10.09 -22.15 -22.80
CA LEU A 104 -9.42 -23.46 -22.80
C LEU A 104 -10.27 -24.50 -23.54
N VAL A 105 -11.58 -24.55 -23.29
CA VAL A 105 -12.52 -25.44 -24.01
C VAL A 105 -12.57 -25.09 -25.50
N PHE A 106 -12.67 -23.80 -25.86
CA PHE A 106 -12.73 -23.36 -27.24
C PHE A 106 -11.41 -23.59 -28.00
N GLY A 107 -10.26 -23.25 -27.37
CA GLY A 107 -8.93 -23.51 -27.91
C GLY A 107 -8.65 -25.01 -28.06
N GLY A 108 -9.05 -25.81 -27.06
CA GLY A 108 -9.00 -27.28 -27.11
C GLY A 108 -9.85 -27.86 -28.24
N PHE A 109 -11.04 -27.31 -28.49
CA PHE A 109 -11.89 -27.69 -29.63
C PHE A 109 -11.23 -27.34 -30.99
N LEU A 110 -10.60 -26.17 -31.11
CA LEU A 110 -9.86 -25.80 -32.33
C LEU A 110 -8.61 -26.68 -32.54
N LEU A 111 -7.89 -27.05 -31.48
CA LEU A 111 -6.76 -27.98 -31.54
C LEU A 111 -7.21 -29.40 -31.90
N ALA A 112 -8.24 -29.92 -31.23
CA ALA A 112 -8.80 -31.24 -31.52
C ALA A 112 -9.34 -31.34 -32.96
N THR A 113 -10.04 -30.31 -33.44
CA THR A 113 -10.51 -30.30 -34.84
C THR A 113 -9.38 -30.16 -35.85
N THR A 114 -8.34 -29.35 -35.60
CA THR A 114 -7.18 -29.27 -36.52
C THR A 114 -6.31 -30.52 -36.52
N LEU A 115 -6.20 -31.23 -35.39
CA LEU A 115 -5.53 -32.53 -35.30
C LEU A 115 -6.34 -33.65 -35.96
N CYS A 116 -7.62 -33.83 -35.58
CA CYS A 116 -8.46 -34.90 -36.14
C CYS A 116 -8.81 -34.69 -37.63
N CYS A 117 -8.81 -33.47 -38.15
CA CYS A 117 -9.00 -33.23 -39.58
C CYS A 117 -7.78 -33.53 -40.45
N LYS A 118 -6.56 -33.67 -39.88
CA LYS A 118 -5.42 -34.21 -40.65
C LYS A 118 -5.65 -35.68 -41.04
N THR A 119 -6.36 -36.44 -40.21
CA THR A 119 -6.66 -37.87 -40.44
C THR A 119 -8.00 -38.10 -41.14
N ARG A 120 -8.70 -37.04 -41.58
CA ARG A 120 -10.09 -37.14 -42.05
C ARG A 120 -10.38 -36.33 -43.31
N GLU A 121 -9.70 -36.70 -44.39
CA GLU A 121 -10.25 -36.44 -45.72
C GLU A 121 -11.72 -36.91 -45.81
N LYS A 122 -12.52 -36.17 -46.58
CA LYS A 122 -13.78 -36.65 -47.19
C LYS A 122 -14.80 -37.27 -46.21
N ARG A 123 -15.34 -36.46 -45.29
CA ARG A 123 -16.76 -36.58 -44.91
C ARG A 123 -17.52 -35.28 -45.18
N ARG A 124 -18.42 -35.33 -46.18
CA ARG A 124 -19.34 -34.24 -46.54
C ARG A 124 -20.38 -34.05 -45.43
N LEU A 125 -20.10 -33.24 -44.42
CA LEU A 125 -21.17 -32.71 -43.57
C LEU A 125 -22.06 -31.83 -44.44
N LYS A 126 -23.36 -32.13 -44.46
CA LYS A 126 -24.38 -31.43 -45.25
C LYS A 126 -24.53 -30.01 -44.69
N LYS A 127 -23.79 -29.03 -45.24
CA LYS A 127 -23.82 -27.61 -44.83
C LYS A 127 -25.29 -27.16 -44.77
N ARG A 128 -25.76 -26.74 -43.59
CA ARG A 128 -26.95 -25.88 -43.51
C ARG A 128 -26.50 -24.49 -43.94
N GLU A 129 -26.93 -24.09 -45.13
CA GLU A 129 -26.70 -22.73 -45.61
C GLU A 129 -27.62 -21.77 -44.85
N LEU A 130 -27.01 -20.90 -44.06
CA LEU A 130 -27.65 -19.65 -43.65
C LEU A 130 -27.25 -18.63 -44.72
N HIS A 131 -28.11 -18.48 -45.72
CA HIS A 131 -27.78 -17.81 -46.98
C HIS A 131 -27.95 -16.29 -46.84
N CYS A 132 -27.08 -15.65 -46.04
CA CYS A 132 -27.09 -14.21 -45.77
C CYS A 132 -26.64 -13.37 -46.97
N SER A 133 -27.50 -13.26 -47.98
CA SER A 133 -27.27 -12.43 -49.17
C SER A 133 -27.50 -10.93 -48.86
N SER A 134 -26.53 -10.27 -48.22
CA SER A 134 -26.43 -8.80 -48.22
C SER A 134 -25.02 -8.30 -47.86
N ARG A 135 -24.60 -7.18 -48.46
CA ARG A 135 -23.40 -6.44 -48.04
C ARG A 135 -23.50 -5.93 -46.58
N GLN A 136 -24.72 -5.66 -46.10
CA GLN A 136 -25.01 -5.27 -44.72
C GLN A 136 -24.36 -6.20 -43.68
N CYS A 137 -24.40 -7.52 -43.92
CA CYS A 137 -24.00 -8.54 -42.95
C CYS A 137 -22.51 -8.54 -42.58
N PHE A 138 -21.64 -7.94 -43.42
CA PHE A 138 -20.20 -7.84 -43.18
C PHE A 138 -19.76 -6.44 -42.70
N LEU A 139 -20.51 -5.39 -43.05
CA LEU A 139 -20.21 -4.02 -42.63
C LEU A 139 -20.51 -3.77 -41.14
N TRP A 140 -21.60 -4.33 -40.62
CA TRP A 140 -22.03 -4.09 -39.24
C TRP A 140 -21.03 -4.59 -38.18
N PRO A 141 -20.48 -5.82 -38.25
CA PRO A 141 -19.46 -6.28 -37.31
C PRO A 141 -18.17 -5.44 -37.33
N ILE A 142 -17.79 -4.90 -38.49
CA ILE A 142 -16.59 -4.07 -38.65
C ILE A 142 -16.79 -2.70 -38.00
N LEU A 143 -17.90 -2.00 -38.28
CA LEU A 143 -18.23 -0.72 -37.65
C LEU A 143 -18.33 -0.84 -36.12
N LEU A 144 -18.95 -1.92 -35.65
CA LEU A 144 -19.13 -2.23 -34.24
C LEU A 144 -17.79 -2.66 -33.57
N GLY A 145 -16.89 -3.31 -34.30
CA GLY A 145 -15.51 -3.55 -33.87
C GLY A 145 -14.70 -2.25 -33.73
N ILE A 146 -14.82 -1.32 -34.69
CA ILE A 146 -14.13 -0.01 -34.66
C ILE A 146 -14.62 0.85 -33.49
N SER A 147 -15.93 0.91 -33.22
CA SER A 147 -16.44 1.68 -32.08
C SER A 147 -15.94 1.09 -30.75
N PHE A 148 -15.89 -0.23 -30.62
CA PHE A 148 -15.34 -0.88 -29.44
C PHE A 148 -13.82 -0.69 -29.27
N THR A 149 -13.01 -0.66 -30.35
CA THR A 149 -11.57 -0.36 -30.19
C THR A 149 -11.32 1.07 -29.74
N VAL A 150 -12.10 2.06 -30.23
CA VAL A 150 -12.05 3.45 -29.72
C VAL A 150 -12.41 3.51 -28.24
N LEU A 151 -13.45 2.80 -27.80
CA LEU A 151 -13.80 2.72 -26.37
C LEU A 151 -12.72 2.01 -25.53
N ALA A 152 -12.06 0.98 -26.07
CA ALA A 152 -10.94 0.30 -25.41
C ALA A 152 -9.71 1.21 -25.24
N ILE A 153 -9.38 2.02 -26.25
CA ILE A 153 -8.31 3.04 -26.18
C ILE A 153 -8.61 4.04 -25.06
N ALA A 154 -9.84 4.58 -25.02
CA ALA A 154 -10.27 5.52 -24.00
C ALA A 154 -10.23 4.90 -22.58
N ALA A 155 -10.79 3.69 -22.41
CA ALA A 155 -10.77 2.98 -21.13
C ALA A 155 -9.34 2.64 -20.66
N SER A 156 -8.44 2.29 -21.58
CA SER A 156 -7.02 2.05 -21.29
C SER A 156 -6.33 3.32 -20.79
N GLY A 157 -6.57 4.47 -21.44
CA GLY A 157 -6.05 5.76 -20.98
C GLY A 157 -6.55 6.14 -19.58
N VAL A 158 -7.82 5.85 -19.27
CA VAL A 158 -8.39 6.06 -17.93
C VAL A 158 -7.77 5.12 -16.88
N VAL A 159 -7.48 3.85 -17.22
CA VAL A 159 -6.78 2.93 -16.30
C VAL A 159 -5.35 3.41 -16.03
N LEU A 160 -4.59 3.79 -17.05
CA LEU A 160 -3.20 4.26 -16.92
C LEU A 160 -3.11 5.57 -16.12
N GLY A 161 -3.98 6.54 -16.42
CA GLY A 161 -4.06 7.79 -15.66
C GLY A 161 -4.51 7.56 -14.20
N GLY A 162 -5.48 6.66 -13.99
CA GLY A 162 -5.97 6.28 -12.67
C GLY A 162 -4.92 5.57 -11.82
N SER A 163 -4.19 4.59 -12.39
CA SER A 163 -3.21 3.77 -11.65
C SER A 163 -2.00 4.60 -11.21
N SER A 164 -1.54 5.50 -12.07
CA SER A 164 -0.48 6.47 -11.77
C SER A 164 -0.87 7.43 -10.64
N ARG A 165 -2.08 8.02 -10.71
CA ARG A 165 -2.60 8.92 -9.66
C ARG A 165 -2.86 8.18 -8.34
N PHE A 166 -3.35 6.94 -8.40
CA PHE A 166 -3.51 6.08 -7.23
C PHE A 166 -2.16 5.79 -6.56
N HIS A 167 -1.17 5.27 -7.31
CA HIS A 167 0.17 4.96 -6.80
C HIS A 167 0.83 6.20 -6.16
N SER A 168 0.77 7.35 -6.84
CA SER A 168 1.28 8.63 -6.32
C SER A 168 0.64 9.03 -4.99
N LYS A 169 -0.69 8.99 -4.88
CA LYS A 169 -1.39 9.41 -3.65
C LYS A 169 -1.28 8.40 -2.51
N ALA A 170 -1.20 7.10 -2.80
CA ALA A 170 -0.89 6.07 -1.81
C ALA A 170 0.53 6.23 -1.23
N LYS A 171 1.52 6.58 -2.07
CA LYS A 171 2.87 6.91 -1.61
C LYS A 171 2.91 8.15 -0.70
N THR A 172 2.07 9.17 -0.93
CA THR A 172 1.99 10.32 -0.01
C THR A 172 1.47 9.93 1.38
N VAL A 173 0.43 9.09 1.47
CA VAL A 173 -0.08 8.59 2.77
C VAL A 173 1.01 7.83 3.53
N MET A 174 1.77 6.99 2.82
CA MET A 174 2.90 6.26 3.41
C MET A 174 4.08 7.18 3.79
N ASN A 175 4.27 8.34 3.13
CA ASN A 175 5.26 9.32 3.60
C ASN A 175 4.85 9.92 4.95
N ILE A 176 3.60 10.38 5.10
CA ILE A 176 3.10 11.00 6.33
C ILE A 176 3.28 10.06 7.53
N ILE A 177 2.95 8.77 7.39
CA ILE A 177 3.12 7.77 8.45
C ILE A 177 4.59 7.59 8.87
N ILE A 178 5.53 7.71 7.93
CA ILE A 178 6.98 7.60 8.22
C ILE A 178 7.50 8.87 8.88
N GLU A 179 7.12 10.05 8.38
CA GLU A 179 7.46 11.35 8.94
C GLU A 179 6.96 11.49 10.39
N THR A 180 5.77 10.94 10.67
CA THR A 180 5.19 10.79 12.02
C THR A 180 6.06 9.90 12.93
N ALA A 181 6.55 8.76 12.42
CA ALA A 181 7.32 7.78 13.19
C ALA A 181 8.78 8.20 13.41
N ASP A 182 9.41 8.81 12.40
CA ASP A 182 10.77 9.34 12.50
C ASP A 182 10.79 10.57 13.43
N GLY A 183 9.83 11.51 13.32
CA GLY A 183 9.73 12.65 14.24
C GLY A 183 9.46 12.27 15.71
N ALA A 184 8.69 11.20 15.95
CA ALA A 184 8.56 10.61 17.29
C ALA A 184 9.88 10.02 17.80
N SER A 185 10.64 9.35 16.92
CA SER A 185 11.95 8.76 17.25
C SER A 185 13.00 9.83 17.55
N ASP A 186 13.07 10.89 16.74
CA ASP A 186 13.97 12.04 16.93
C ASP A 186 13.68 12.78 18.25
N THR A 187 12.41 12.92 18.62
CA THR A 187 12.01 13.47 19.93
C THR A 187 12.59 12.63 21.08
N ILE A 188 12.52 11.29 20.99
CA ILE A 188 13.10 10.40 21.99
C ILE A 188 14.63 10.52 22.01
N TYR A 189 15.30 10.54 20.86
CA TYR A 189 16.77 10.68 20.79
C TYR A 189 17.29 12.00 21.37
N ASN A 190 16.55 13.10 21.27
CA ASN A 190 16.91 14.36 21.92
C ASN A 190 16.87 14.23 23.45
N VAL A 191 15.83 13.58 23.99
CA VAL A 191 15.69 13.30 25.44
C VAL A 191 16.78 12.36 25.93
N THR A 192 17.02 11.23 25.26
CA THR A 192 18.04 10.26 25.69
C THR A 192 19.46 10.81 25.51
N GLY A 193 19.69 11.69 24.53
CA GLY A 193 20.92 12.47 24.38
C GLY A 193 21.18 13.38 25.58
N ALA A 194 20.17 14.11 26.05
CA ALA A 194 20.25 14.91 27.27
C ALA A 194 20.53 14.05 28.52
N MET A 195 19.84 12.91 28.68
CA MET A 195 20.04 11.97 29.80
C MET A 195 21.48 11.44 29.86
N ARG A 196 22.09 11.13 28.71
CA ARG A 196 23.49 10.66 28.63
C ARG A 196 24.49 11.73 29.02
N ASN A 197 24.32 12.95 28.51
CA ASN A 197 25.22 14.06 28.82
C ASN A 197 25.14 14.46 30.32
N ILE A 198 23.95 14.37 30.94
CA ILE A 198 23.79 14.44 32.40
C ILE A 198 24.57 13.32 33.10
N ARG A 199 24.30 12.05 32.76
CA ARG A 199 24.97 10.86 33.32
C ARG A 199 26.50 10.99 33.29
N ASP A 200 27.05 11.43 32.16
CA ASP A 200 28.50 11.51 31.93
C ASP A 200 29.20 12.66 32.69
N ASN A 201 28.42 13.53 33.34
CA ASN A 201 28.90 14.66 34.16
C ASN A 201 28.53 14.58 35.65
N LEU A 202 27.81 13.53 36.08
CA LEU A 202 27.58 13.21 37.49
C LEU A 202 28.90 12.89 38.22
N GLY A 203 28.94 13.19 39.51
CA GLY A 203 30.03 12.78 40.39
C GLY A 203 29.85 11.34 40.87
N THR A 204 30.94 10.65 41.17
CA THR A 204 30.94 9.28 41.71
C THR A 204 30.69 9.24 43.22
N THR A 205 29.63 9.92 43.68
CA THR A 205 29.05 9.72 45.02
C THR A 205 28.15 8.48 45.02
N GLU A 206 27.78 7.96 46.19
CA GLU A 206 26.91 6.78 46.28
C GLU A 206 25.54 7.04 45.64
N ASP A 207 24.89 8.16 45.97
CA ASP A 207 23.65 8.63 45.31
C ASP A 207 23.82 8.81 43.79
N GLY A 208 25.03 9.25 43.38
CA GLY A 208 25.39 9.44 41.98
C GLY A 208 25.47 8.13 41.21
N ALA A 209 25.90 7.03 41.85
CA ALA A 209 26.02 5.72 41.23
C ALA A 209 24.66 5.12 40.86
N GLU A 210 23.65 5.25 41.74
CA GLU A 210 22.27 4.82 41.44
C GLU A 210 21.66 5.66 40.31
N ALA A 211 21.80 6.98 40.37
CA ALA A 211 21.33 7.89 39.32
C ALA A 211 22.00 7.61 37.96
N ILE A 212 23.31 7.36 37.92
CA ILE A 212 24.05 6.96 36.72
C ILE A 212 23.49 5.64 36.16
N GLY A 213 23.25 4.64 37.03
CA GLY A 213 22.67 3.36 36.65
C GLY A 213 21.29 3.50 36.00
N PHE A 214 20.40 4.25 36.65
CA PHE A 214 19.05 4.52 36.16
C PHE A 214 19.06 5.28 34.82
N LEU A 215 19.79 6.39 34.72
CA LEU A 215 19.90 7.17 33.48
C LEU A 215 20.48 6.32 32.34
N ASN A 216 21.43 5.44 32.63
CA ASN A 216 22.01 4.54 31.64
C ASN A 216 20.99 3.50 31.14
N SER A 217 20.29 2.78 32.03
CA SER A 217 19.30 1.77 31.63
C SER A 217 18.12 2.38 30.90
N THR A 218 17.59 3.51 31.40
CA THR A 218 16.42 4.17 30.80
C THR A 218 16.75 4.77 29.44
N SER A 219 17.89 5.47 29.28
CA SER A 219 18.28 5.99 27.97
C SER A 219 18.58 4.88 26.95
N GLN A 220 19.14 3.74 27.37
CA GLN A 220 19.36 2.59 26.49
C GLN A 220 18.04 1.90 26.07
N SER A 221 17.07 1.77 26.98
CA SER A 221 15.75 1.20 26.65
C SER A 221 15.02 2.08 25.64
N LEU A 222 14.95 3.39 25.90
CA LEU A 222 14.28 4.37 25.04
C LEU A 222 14.93 4.47 23.65
N ASP A 223 16.27 4.44 23.53
CA ASP A 223 16.95 4.34 22.23
C ASP A 223 16.56 3.06 21.47
N THR A 224 16.45 1.94 22.17
CA THR A 224 16.10 0.65 21.56
C THR A 224 14.67 0.67 21.03
N GLU A 225 13.75 1.32 21.74
CA GLU A 225 12.35 1.48 21.33
C GLU A 225 12.20 2.49 20.19
N ALA A 226 12.88 3.65 20.23
CA ALA A 226 12.91 4.62 19.13
C ALA A 226 13.53 4.01 17.86
N ALA A 227 14.63 3.26 18.02
CA ALA A 227 15.25 2.51 16.92
C ALA A 227 14.28 1.48 16.33
N GLU A 228 13.51 0.75 17.14
CA GLU A 228 12.53 -0.20 16.64
C GLU A 228 11.34 0.49 15.94
N ILE A 229 10.86 1.62 16.46
CA ILE A 229 9.77 2.41 15.85
C ILE A 229 10.14 2.82 14.42
N SER A 230 11.25 3.56 14.24
CA SER A 230 11.70 3.98 12.90
C SER A 230 12.05 2.77 12.03
N ARG A 231 12.78 1.77 12.56
CA ARG A 231 13.18 0.56 11.80
C ARG A 231 11.98 -0.24 11.31
N GLN A 232 10.98 -0.47 12.17
CA GLN A 232 9.77 -1.21 11.82
C GLN A 232 8.93 -0.42 10.82
N ALA A 233 8.72 0.88 11.05
CA ALA A 233 8.00 1.75 10.11
C ALA A 233 8.68 1.74 8.72
N LYS A 234 10.00 1.94 8.67
CA LYS A 234 10.81 1.97 7.43
C LYS A 234 10.84 0.63 6.69
N LYS A 235 10.94 -0.49 7.41
CA LYS A 235 10.82 -1.85 6.85
C LYS A 235 9.43 -2.10 6.26
N ASN A 236 8.38 -1.72 6.99
CA ASN A 236 7.00 -1.85 6.52
C ASN A 236 6.76 -0.98 5.27
N ARG A 237 7.27 0.24 5.27
CA ARG A 237 7.20 1.19 4.16
C ARG A 237 7.85 0.66 2.89
N ASP A 238 9.07 0.15 2.96
CA ASP A 238 9.77 -0.43 1.81
C ASP A 238 8.98 -1.57 1.16
N LEU A 239 8.41 -2.47 1.98
CA LEU A 239 7.62 -3.60 1.49
C LEU A 239 6.27 -3.17 0.89
N ILE A 240 5.56 -2.19 1.48
CA ILE A 240 4.35 -1.59 0.87
C ILE A 240 4.69 -0.85 -0.43
N GLU A 241 5.77 -0.06 -0.46
CA GLU A 241 6.17 0.69 -1.65
C GLU A 241 6.58 -0.26 -2.79
N LYS A 242 7.27 -1.38 -2.48
CA LYS A 242 7.52 -2.48 -3.43
C LYS A 242 6.23 -3.09 -3.96
N GLY A 243 5.27 -3.46 -3.09
CA GLY A 243 3.97 -4.00 -3.51
C GLY A 243 3.18 -3.06 -4.42
N LEU A 244 3.03 -1.79 -4.01
CA LEU A 244 2.36 -0.75 -4.80
C LEU A 244 3.07 -0.47 -6.13
N LYS A 245 4.40 -0.59 -6.19
CA LYS A 245 5.21 -0.43 -7.41
C LYS A 245 5.04 -1.63 -8.34
N ILE A 246 5.02 -2.85 -7.82
CA ILE A 246 4.75 -4.07 -8.59
C ILE A 246 3.37 -3.97 -9.24
N VAL A 247 2.30 -3.76 -8.45
CA VAL A 247 0.92 -3.68 -8.98
C VAL A 247 0.78 -2.56 -10.02
N TYR A 248 1.38 -1.39 -9.80
CA TYR A 248 1.37 -0.30 -10.77
C TYR A 248 2.06 -0.69 -12.09
N ILE A 249 3.27 -1.26 -12.03
CA ILE A 249 4.04 -1.65 -13.22
C ILE A 249 3.35 -2.80 -13.97
N THR A 250 2.89 -3.85 -13.29
CA THR A 250 2.29 -5.00 -13.96
C THR A 250 0.93 -4.67 -14.57
N THR A 251 0.11 -3.85 -13.90
CA THR A 251 -1.14 -3.31 -14.50
C THR A 251 -0.83 -2.49 -15.75
N THR A 252 0.18 -1.60 -15.68
CA THR A 252 0.60 -0.76 -16.80
C THR A 252 1.06 -1.59 -18.00
N ILE A 253 1.87 -2.64 -17.76
CA ILE A 253 2.32 -3.57 -18.81
C ILE A 253 1.14 -4.32 -19.42
N VAL A 254 0.23 -4.88 -18.63
CA VAL A 254 -0.93 -5.63 -19.17
C VAL A 254 -1.85 -4.74 -20.00
N VAL A 255 -2.13 -3.50 -19.57
CA VAL A 255 -2.94 -2.54 -20.34
C VAL A 255 -2.22 -2.08 -21.62
N ALA A 256 -0.91 -1.85 -21.57
CA ALA A 256 -0.13 -1.50 -22.76
C ALA A 256 -0.08 -2.66 -23.79
N LEU A 257 0.14 -3.90 -23.32
CA LEU A 257 0.10 -5.09 -24.18
C LEU A 257 -1.30 -5.33 -24.76
N ASN A 258 -2.36 -5.06 -23.98
CA ASN A 258 -3.75 -5.14 -24.43
C ASN A 258 -4.02 -4.15 -25.58
N LEU A 259 -3.62 -2.89 -25.40
CA LEU A 259 -3.74 -1.84 -26.41
C LEU A 259 -2.99 -2.20 -27.71
N VAL A 260 -1.74 -2.66 -27.60
CA VAL A 260 -0.93 -3.10 -28.75
C VAL A 260 -1.56 -4.32 -29.44
N ALA A 261 -2.04 -5.31 -28.69
CA ALA A 261 -2.68 -6.50 -29.24
C ALA A 261 -3.99 -6.17 -29.97
N LEU A 262 -4.80 -5.21 -29.49
CA LEU A 262 -6.01 -4.74 -30.17
C LEU A 262 -5.71 -4.02 -31.50
N ILE A 263 -4.69 -3.15 -31.52
CA ILE A 263 -4.27 -2.45 -32.74
C ILE A 263 -3.73 -3.48 -33.75
N ALA A 264 -2.84 -4.37 -33.30
CA ALA A 264 -2.29 -5.44 -34.13
C ALA A 264 -3.37 -6.39 -34.68
N LEU A 265 -4.38 -6.75 -33.87
CA LEU A 265 -5.52 -7.58 -34.30
C LEU A 265 -6.34 -6.87 -35.38
N SER A 266 -6.62 -5.58 -35.19
CA SER A 266 -7.38 -4.77 -36.16
C SER A 266 -6.66 -4.66 -37.51
N VAL A 267 -5.35 -4.37 -37.50
CA VAL A 267 -4.52 -4.29 -38.71
C VAL A 267 -4.34 -5.68 -39.36
N SER A 268 -4.08 -6.72 -38.58
CA SER A 268 -3.94 -8.10 -39.09
C SER A 268 -5.23 -8.64 -39.69
N GLY A 269 -6.38 -8.22 -39.15
CA GLY A 269 -7.71 -8.48 -39.69
C GLY A 269 -7.89 -7.89 -41.08
N PHE A 270 -7.55 -6.61 -41.25
CA PHE A 270 -7.59 -5.94 -42.56
C PHE A 270 -6.64 -6.58 -43.59
N LEU A 271 -5.41 -6.91 -43.16
CA LEU A 271 -4.39 -7.57 -44.00
C LEU A 271 -4.60 -9.09 -44.17
N LYS A 272 -5.67 -9.65 -43.58
CA LYS A 272 -6.06 -11.08 -43.66
C LYS A 272 -4.98 -12.10 -43.29
N PHE A 273 -4.02 -11.74 -42.43
CA PHE A 273 -2.95 -12.65 -41.99
C PHE A 273 -3.47 -13.73 -41.02
N ARG A 274 -4.12 -14.76 -41.57
CA ARG A 274 -4.87 -15.80 -40.84
C ARG A 274 -4.14 -16.39 -39.62
N ARG A 275 -2.85 -16.72 -39.73
CA ARG A 275 -2.06 -17.25 -38.59
C ARG A 275 -1.82 -16.21 -37.50
N ALA A 276 -1.56 -14.95 -37.85
CA ALA A 276 -1.38 -13.87 -36.90
C ALA A 276 -2.69 -13.53 -36.18
N ILE A 277 -3.82 -13.48 -36.90
CA ILE A 277 -5.15 -13.24 -36.33
C ILE A 277 -5.47 -14.24 -35.22
N TYR A 278 -5.27 -15.55 -35.43
CA TYR A 278 -5.54 -16.55 -34.37
C TYR A 278 -4.62 -16.41 -33.16
N MET A 279 -3.32 -16.13 -33.35
CA MET A 279 -2.40 -15.88 -32.23
C MET A 279 -2.77 -14.63 -31.44
N LEU A 280 -3.20 -13.56 -32.12
CA LEU A 280 -3.63 -12.31 -31.50
C LEU A 280 -4.97 -12.46 -30.76
N ILE A 281 -5.91 -13.27 -31.27
CA ILE A 281 -7.14 -13.63 -30.57
C ILE A 281 -6.82 -14.35 -29.25
N ILE A 282 -5.90 -15.33 -29.25
CA ILE A 282 -5.47 -16.05 -28.05
C ILE A 282 -4.78 -15.09 -27.05
N LEU A 283 -3.90 -14.21 -27.53
CA LEU A 283 -3.23 -13.21 -26.70
C LEU A 283 -4.25 -12.23 -26.07
N CYS A 284 -5.19 -11.71 -26.85
CA CYS A 284 -6.28 -10.86 -26.38
C CYS A 284 -7.17 -11.58 -25.35
N TRP A 285 -7.41 -12.89 -25.50
CA TRP A 285 -8.15 -13.69 -24.53
C TRP A 285 -7.43 -13.75 -23.18
N LEU A 286 -6.14 -14.09 -23.18
CA LEU A 286 -5.32 -14.16 -21.96
C LEU A 286 -5.17 -12.80 -21.27
N LEU A 287 -4.96 -11.72 -22.05
CA LEU A 287 -4.92 -10.36 -21.52
C LEU A 287 -6.27 -9.93 -20.92
N ALA A 288 -7.40 -10.37 -21.48
CA ALA A 288 -8.72 -10.13 -20.89
C ALA A 288 -8.91 -10.86 -19.54
N VAL A 289 -8.42 -12.10 -19.39
CA VAL A 289 -8.39 -12.79 -18.08
C VAL A 289 -7.61 -11.96 -17.05
N LEU A 290 -6.42 -11.45 -17.42
CA LEU A 290 -5.62 -10.62 -16.53
C LEU A 290 -6.33 -9.31 -16.16
N CYS A 291 -7.00 -8.64 -17.10
CA CYS A 291 -7.78 -7.43 -16.79
C CYS A 291 -8.93 -7.69 -15.79
N TRP A 292 -9.60 -8.86 -15.86
CA TRP A 292 -10.59 -9.27 -14.85
C TRP A 292 -9.97 -9.53 -13.46
N VAL A 293 -8.77 -10.10 -13.40
CA VAL A 293 -8.02 -10.27 -12.14
C VAL A 293 -7.60 -8.92 -11.54
N TYR A 294 -7.10 -7.99 -12.35
CA TYR A 294 -6.77 -6.64 -11.89
C TYR A 294 -8.02 -5.85 -11.45
N PHE A 295 -9.17 -6.02 -12.11
CA PHE A 295 -10.43 -5.47 -11.62
C PHE A 295 -10.74 -5.96 -10.19
N GLY A 296 -10.67 -7.29 -9.96
CA GLY A 296 -10.88 -7.86 -8.62
C GLY A 296 -9.91 -7.26 -7.58
N LEU A 297 -8.62 -7.16 -7.92
CA LEU A 297 -7.60 -6.58 -7.04
C LEU A 297 -7.87 -5.10 -6.70
N TYR A 298 -8.11 -4.25 -7.70
CA TYR A 298 -8.39 -2.83 -7.44
C TYR A 298 -9.75 -2.59 -6.75
N PHE A 299 -10.70 -3.51 -6.91
CA PHE A 299 -11.97 -3.49 -6.15
C PHE A 299 -11.74 -3.82 -4.67
N SER A 300 -10.99 -4.88 -4.35
CA SER A 300 -10.62 -5.22 -2.96
C SER A 300 -9.80 -4.11 -2.30
N VAL A 301 -8.91 -3.46 -3.05
CA VAL A 301 -8.18 -2.28 -2.59
C VAL A 301 -9.12 -1.10 -2.30
N GLU A 302 -10.16 -0.85 -3.10
CA GLU A 302 -11.17 0.19 -2.81
C GLU A 302 -11.96 -0.08 -1.51
N LYS A 303 -12.15 -1.36 -1.15
CA LYS A 303 -12.76 -1.76 0.13
C LYS A 303 -11.80 -1.54 1.29
N PHE A 304 -10.59 -2.10 1.22
CA PHE A 304 -9.53 -1.88 2.21
C PHE A 304 -9.27 -0.39 2.52
N LEU A 305 -9.28 0.46 1.48
CA LEU A 305 -9.15 1.92 1.62
C LEU A 305 -10.39 2.57 2.24
N GLY A 306 -11.58 2.02 1.99
CA GLY A 306 -12.80 2.42 2.70
C GLY A 306 -12.66 2.15 4.19
N ASP A 307 -12.29 0.93 4.56
CA ASP A 307 -12.19 0.50 5.95
C ASP A 307 -11.08 1.23 6.70
N THR A 308 -9.91 1.40 6.08
CA THR A 308 -8.81 2.20 6.64
C THR A 308 -9.27 3.63 6.92
N CYS A 309 -10.03 4.25 6.01
CA CYS A 309 -10.51 5.62 6.21
C CYS A 309 -11.61 5.71 7.28
N THR A 310 -12.49 4.72 7.39
CA THR A 310 -13.47 4.65 8.50
C THR A 310 -12.78 4.41 9.83
N ALA A 311 -11.84 3.46 9.94
CA ALA A 311 -11.12 3.21 11.18
C ALA A 311 -10.24 4.40 11.63
N LEU A 312 -9.75 5.22 10.70
CA LEU A 312 -9.10 6.50 11.00
C LEU A 312 -10.11 7.56 11.49
N GLU A 313 -11.32 7.61 10.93
CA GLU A 313 -12.40 8.51 11.33
C GLU A 313 -12.97 8.14 12.71
N ASP A 314 -13.10 6.84 13.01
CA ASP A 314 -13.47 6.31 14.33
C ASP A 314 -12.40 6.66 15.38
N PHE A 315 -11.11 6.54 15.04
CA PHE A 315 -10.01 6.93 15.91
C PHE A 315 -10.01 8.43 16.26
N GLN A 316 -10.46 9.31 15.35
CA GLN A 316 -10.61 10.74 15.68
C GLN A 316 -11.78 11.01 16.64
N GLN A 317 -12.82 10.17 16.63
CA GLN A 317 -13.97 10.32 17.52
C GLN A 317 -13.71 9.74 18.92
N ASP A 318 -13.05 8.59 19.00
CA ASP A 318 -12.65 7.93 20.24
C ASP A 318 -11.28 7.24 20.06
N PRO A 319 -10.16 7.92 20.37
CA PRO A 319 -8.81 7.36 20.22
C PRO A 319 -8.52 6.12 21.07
N HIS A 320 -9.36 5.82 22.05
CA HIS A 320 -9.12 4.81 23.08
C HIS A 320 -9.86 3.49 22.77
N ASN A 321 -11.12 3.58 22.31
CA ASN A 321 -12.00 2.44 22.09
C ASN A 321 -12.36 2.23 20.60
N ASN A 322 -11.34 2.06 19.76
CA ASN A 322 -11.45 1.83 18.31
C ASN A 322 -10.51 0.70 17.82
N SER A 323 -10.69 0.23 16.58
CA SER A 323 -9.86 -0.82 15.95
C SER A 323 -8.34 -0.53 15.89
N LEU A 324 -7.96 0.75 15.82
CA LEU A 324 -6.57 1.20 15.69
C LEU A 324 -5.82 1.33 17.03
N SER A 325 -6.48 1.29 18.19
CA SER A 325 -5.80 1.43 19.50
C SER A 325 -4.76 0.33 19.75
N SER A 326 -4.99 -0.88 19.20
CA SER A 326 -4.01 -1.97 19.23
C SER A 326 -2.78 -1.75 18.34
N ILE A 327 -2.79 -0.71 17.50
CA ILE A 327 -1.73 -0.35 16.54
C ILE A 327 -1.01 0.92 17.01
N VAL A 328 -1.73 1.88 17.59
CA VAL A 328 -1.18 3.10 18.18
C VAL A 328 -1.74 3.28 19.60
N PRO A 329 -1.01 2.83 20.65
CA PRO A 329 -1.52 2.76 22.02
C PRO A 329 -1.42 4.11 22.73
N CYS A 330 -2.27 5.08 22.37
CA CYS A 330 -2.30 6.41 22.99
C CYS A 330 -2.45 6.37 24.53
N ASP A 331 -3.02 5.30 25.10
CA ASP A 331 -3.11 5.12 26.55
C ASP A 331 -1.77 4.81 27.24
N GLU A 332 -0.87 4.10 26.57
CA GLU A 332 0.48 3.86 27.08
C GLU A 332 1.27 5.18 27.06
N LEU A 333 1.18 5.97 25.98
CA LEU A 333 1.79 7.29 25.89
C LEU A 333 1.22 8.26 26.93
N ARG A 334 -0.10 8.24 27.15
CA ARG A 334 -0.79 9.05 28.17
C ARG A 334 -0.34 8.72 29.59
N SER A 335 0.09 7.48 29.86
CA SER A 335 0.62 7.09 31.18
C SER A 335 1.91 7.83 31.55
N ALA A 336 2.70 8.26 30.55
CA ALA A 336 3.91 9.06 30.77
C ALA A 336 3.63 10.54 31.11
N LYS A 337 2.35 10.98 31.19
CA LYS A 337 2.01 12.37 31.50
C LYS A 337 2.40 12.81 32.91
N SER A 338 2.41 11.90 33.88
CA SER A 338 2.98 12.17 35.21
C SER A 338 4.49 12.38 35.13
N VAL A 339 5.22 11.47 34.48
CA VAL A 339 6.68 11.54 34.31
C VAL A 339 7.10 12.85 33.62
N LEU A 340 6.35 13.30 32.61
CA LEU A 340 6.57 14.59 31.97
C LEU A 340 6.30 15.77 32.92
N LEU A 341 5.22 15.74 33.70
CA LEU A 341 4.94 16.76 34.71
C LEU A 341 6.03 16.83 35.80
N ASP A 342 6.43 15.68 36.35
CA ASP A 342 7.51 15.55 37.35
C ASP A 342 8.83 16.11 36.80
N THR A 343 9.10 15.89 35.50
CA THR A 343 10.25 16.47 34.79
C THR A 343 10.17 18.00 34.74
N ARG A 344 9.01 18.59 34.39
CA ARG A 344 8.83 20.06 34.41
C ARG A 344 9.00 20.63 35.83
N VAL A 345 8.41 19.99 36.84
CA VAL A 345 8.52 20.38 38.25
C VAL A 345 9.97 20.36 38.71
N GLY A 346 10.72 19.31 38.35
CA GLY A 346 12.16 19.19 38.64
C GLY A 346 12.98 20.34 38.06
N ILE A 347 12.79 20.67 36.78
CA ILE A 347 13.52 21.76 36.12
C ILE A 347 13.11 23.13 36.70
N TYR A 348 11.81 23.36 36.95
CA TYR A 348 11.31 24.59 37.58
C TYR A 348 11.94 24.82 38.96
N ASN A 349 11.99 23.77 39.81
CA ASN A 349 12.58 23.84 41.13
C ASN A 349 14.08 24.10 41.06
N LEU A 350 14.81 23.37 40.20
CA LEU A 350 16.25 23.54 39.97
C LEU A 350 16.60 24.99 39.56
N ILE A 351 15.88 25.58 38.61
CA ILE A 351 16.13 26.96 38.17
C ILE A 351 15.84 27.96 39.30
N ASN A 352 14.83 27.70 40.14
CA ASN A 352 14.51 28.57 41.28
C ASN A 352 15.54 28.46 42.41
N GLU A 353 16.03 27.26 42.71
CA GLU A 353 17.09 27.04 43.70
C GLU A 353 18.39 27.71 43.29
N VAL A 354 18.82 27.55 42.03
CA VAL A 354 20.02 28.23 41.50
C VAL A 354 19.84 29.75 41.54
N ASN A 355 18.67 30.28 41.18
CA ASN A 355 18.37 31.71 41.30
C ASN A 355 18.39 32.20 42.77
N ALA A 356 17.91 31.40 43.73
CA ALA A 356 17.95 31.74 45.15
C ALA A 356 19.40 31.79 45.67
N ASN A 357 20.22 30.80 45.30
CA ASN A 357 21.64 30.74 45.67
C ASN A 357 22.44 31.89 45.04
N ILE A 358 22.22 32.22 43.76
CA ILE A 358 22.82 33.42 43.12
C ILE A 358 22.38 34.70 43.84
N SER A 359 21.11 34.80 44.25
CA SER A 359 20.61 35.97 45.00
C SER A 359 21.26 36.10 46.39
N GLY A 360 21.49 34.97 47.08
CA GLY A 360 22.18 34.93 48.38
C GLY A 360 23.67 35.29 48.32
N LEU A 361 24.29 35.20 47.14
CA LEU A 361 25.70 35.56 46.91
C LEU A 361 25.90 37.07 46.59
N GLN A 362 24.83 37.87 46.52
CA GLN A 362 24.92 39.30 46.19
C GLN A 362 25.54 40.13 47.32
N SER A 363 26.85 40.38 47.21
CA SER A 363 27.53 41.42 47.99
C SER A 363 27.23 42.81 47.41
N PRO A 364 27.09 43.87 48.24
CA PRO A 364 26.74 45.23 47.80
C PRO A 364 27.81 45.93 46.93
N SER A 365 28.93 45.26 46.64
CA SER A 365 30.06 45.74 45.86
C SER A 365 30.12 45.23 44.40
N SER A 366 29.26 44.29 44.00
CA SER A 366 29.27 43.68 42.64
C SER A 366 27.86 43.62 42.02
N PRO A 367 27.50 44.52 41.07
CA PRO A 367 26.13 44.67 40.57
C PRO A 367 25.76 43.65 39.46
N ILE A 368 26.14 42.38 39.61
CA ILE A 368 25.87 41.33 38.62
C ILE A 368 24.47 40.75 38.85
N MET A 369 23.43 41.44 38.35
CA MET A 369 22.05 40.95 38.32
C MET A 369 21.83 39.85 37.25
N VAL A 370 22.59 38.75 37.32
CA VAL A 370 22.34 37.57 36.50
C VAL A 370 21.22 36.75 37.15
N LYS A 371 19.99 36.92 36.65
CA LYS A 371 18.87 36.04 36.95
C LYS A 371 18.65 35.08 35.78
N ILE A 372 18.63 33.78 36.06
CA ILE A 372 18.32 32.74 35.07
C ILE A 372 16.81 32.79 34.81
N CYS A 373 16.39 32.78 33.54
CA CYS A 373 14.97 32.65 33.23
C CYS A 373 14.45 31.28 33.66
N ASN A 374 13.34 31.27 34.41
CA ASN A 374 12.52 30.08 34.57
C ASN A 374 11.42 30.12 33.49
N PRO A 375 11.45 29.23 32.49
CA PRO A 375 10.53 29.29 31.35
C PRO A 375 9.19 28.61 31.63
N PHE A 376 8.93 28.11 32.85
CA PHE A 376 7.66 27.47 33.19
C PHE A 376 6.76 28.39 34.03
N THR A 377 5.44 28.22 33.88
CA THR A 377 4.47 28.82 34.81
C THR A 377 4.64 28.26 36.23
N GLY A 378 4.06 28.96 37.22
CA GLY A 378 3.96 28.41 38.57
C GLY A 378 3.02 27.21 38.69
N PRO A 379 2.87 26.63 39.90
CA PRO A 379 1.89 25.59 40.17
C PRO A 379 0.45 26.03 39.84
N PRO A 380 -0.45 25.10 39.48
CA PRO A 380 -0.25 23.64 39.53
C PRO A 380 0.30 23.00 38.26
N ASP A 381 0.20 23.65 37.09
CA ASP A 381 0.35 22.97 35.79
C ASP A 381 1.78 22.97 35.23
N TYR A 382 2.63 23.91 35.68
CA TYR A 382 4.02 24.07 35.25
C TYR A 382 4.21 24.07 33.72
N ASN A 383 3.33 24.73 32.98
CA ASN A 383 3.37 24.77 31.51
C ASN A 383 4.60 25.52 31.00
N TYR A 384 5.22 25.00 29.92
CA TYR A 384 6.40 25.60 29.29
C TYR A 384 6.01 26.79 28.40
N GLN A 385 6.58 27.97 28.68
CA GLN A 385 6.31 29.25 28.03
C GLN A 385 7.61 30.08 27.91
N PRO A 386 8.56 29.69 27.04
CA PRO A 386 9.87 30.35 26.90
C PRO A 386 9.82 31.82 26.40
N GLU A 387 8.66 32.26 25.93
CA GLU A 387 8.31 33.65 25.62
C GLU A 387 8.10 34.55 26.86
N ASN A 388 7.83 33.97 28.04
CA ASN A 388 7.73 34.73 29.30
C ASN A 388 9.10 35.21 29.83
N CYS A 389 10.21 34.78 29.23
CA CYS A 389 11.56 35.24 29.61
C CYS A 389 11.74 36.73 29.27
N SER A 390 11.81 37.58 30.30
CA SER A 390 12.19 38.98 30.14
C SER A 390 13.60 39.12 29.57
N ALA A 391 13.83 40.13 28.72
CA ALA A 391 15.14 40.42 28.12
C ALA A 391 16.27 40.68 29.15
N ASN A 392 15.92 40.96 30.41
CA ASN A 392 16.85 41.12 31.52
C ASN A 392 17.18 39.78 32.23
N THR A 393 16.84 38.63 31.64
CA THR A 393 17.09 37.28 32.20
C THR A 393 17.80 36.39 31.20
N ILE A 394 18.64 35.48 31.69
CA ILE A 394 19.53 34.66 30.87
C ILE A 394 18.93 33.25 30.72
N ARG A 395 18.84 32.73 29.50
CA ARG A 395 18.33 31.36 29.25
C ARG A 395 19.39 30.33 29.64
N ILE A 396 18.97 29.10 29.95
CA ILE A 396 19.89 28.10 30.49
C ILE A 396 21.02 27.74 29.51
N GLY A 397 20.72 27.61 28.20
CA GLY A 397 21.74 27.42 27.16
C GLY A 397 22.70 28.60 26.93
N ASP A 398 22.39 29.81 27.39
CA ASP A 398 23.26 30.99 27.26
C ASP A 398 24.27 31.13 28.41
N ILE A 399 24.04 30.44 29.54
CA ILE A 399 24.89 30.49 30.74
C ILE A 399 26.38 30.23 30.44
N PRO A 400 26.78 29.24 29.60
CA PRO A 400 28.19 29.02 29.27
C PRO A 400 28.84 30.22 28.59
N GLN A 401 28.12 30.96 27.75
CA GLN A 401 28.66 32.13 27.06
C GLN A 401 29.05 33.23 28.04
N VAL A 402 28.21 33.46 29.05
CA VAL A 402 28.44 34.42 30.14
C VAL A 402 29.64 33.98 30.99
N ILE A 403 29.61 32.74 31.49
CA ILE A 403 30.60 32.21 32.44
C ILE A 403 31.98 32.00 31.80
N ARG A 404 32.06 31.82 30.48
CA ARG A 404 33.32 31.72 29.73
C ARG A 404 34.26 32.91 29.95
N THR A 405 33.71 34.10 30.21
CA THR A 405 34.49 35.32 30.52
C THR A 405 35.16 35.30 31.91
N LEU A 406 34.69 34.42 32.80
CA LEU A 406 35.18 34.24 34.19
C LEU A 406 35.98 32.93 34.35
N THR A 407 36.19 32.19 33.27
CA THR A 407 36.87 30.89 33.26
C THR A 407 38.38 31.06 33.13
N CYS A 408 39.15 30.30 33.90
CA CYS A 408 40.59 30.48 33.97
C CYS A 408 41.31 30.07 32.67
N SER A 409 42.22 30.92 32.17
CA SER A 409 42.88 30.73 30.86
C SER A 409 43.74 29.46 30.76
N ASN A 410 44.30 29.00 31.89
CA ASN A 410 45.25 27.89 31.95
C ASN A 410 44.63 26.72 32.73
N GLY A 411 44.98 25.48 32.35
CA GLY A 411 44.45 24.26 32.98
C GLY A 411 45.16 23.84 34.27
N ASP A 412 46.33 24.41 34.53
CA ASP A 412 47.21 24.03 35.63
C ASP A 412 46.97 24.93 36.86
N GLY A 413 46.84 24.33 38.04
CA GLY A 413 46.76 25.07 39.31
C GLY A 413 48.03 25.90 39.56
N GLU A 414 48.01 26.91 40.43
CA GLU A 414 47.18 27.01 41.64
C GLU A 414 46.39 28.33 41.78
N THR A 415 46.60 29.31 40.89
CA THR A 415 45.83 30.59 40.91
C THR A 415 45.41 31.03 39.51
N CYS A 416 44.12 31.34 39.36
CA CYS A 416 43.59 31.99 38.16
C CYS A 416 44.02 33.47 38.11
N LYS A 417 44.00 34.09 36.92
CA LYS A 417 44.37 35.51 36.78
C LYS A 417 43.34 36.39 37.51
N LYS A 418 43.75 37.60 37.87
CA LYS A 418 42.92 38.57 38.60
C LYS A 418 41.67 38.95 37.77
N GLY A 419 40.52 38.35 38.06
CA GLY A 419 39.26 38.49 37.30
C GLY A 419 38.71 37.16 36.72
N GLU A 420 39.52 36.11 36.72
CA GLU A 420 39.12 34.72 36.46
C GLU A 420 38.83 34.02 37.80
N PHE A 421 37.79 33.19 37.86
CA PHE A 421 37.32 32.55 39.10
C PHE A 421 36.95 31.06 38.97
N ILE A 422 36.70 30.57 37.75
CA ILE A 422 36.12 29.23 37.52
C ILE A 422 37.11 28.34 36.77
N SER A 423 37.45 27.21 37.37
CA SER A 423 38.36 26.23 36.76
C SER A 423 37.79 25.64 35.46
N VAL A 424 38.67 25.26 34.54
CA VAL A 424 38.28 24.67 33.24
C VAL A 424 37.44 23.39 33.42
N SER A 425 37.66 22.61 34.49
CA SER A 425 36.87 21.43 34.83
C SER A 425 35.45 21.78 35.29
N ASN A 426 35.29 22.81 36.13
CA ASN A 426 33.98 23.28 36.57
C ASN A 426 33.21 23.97 35.43
N PHE A 427 33.90 24.74 34.58
CA PHE A 427 33.30 25.31 33.37
C PHE A 427 32.72 24.22 32.47
N LYS A 428 33.50 23.19 32.11
CA LYS A 428 33.03 22.07 31.26
C LYS A 428 31.83 21.34 31.87
N ARG A 429 31.82 21.12 33.18
CA ARG A 429 30.68 20.51 33.89
C ARG A 429 29.43 21.40 33.78
N VAL A 430 29.54 22.70 33.99
CA VAL A 430 28.42 23.65 33.83
C VAL A 430 27.95 23.71 32.37
N GLU A 431 28.87 23.78 31.41
CA GLU A 431 28.59 23.75 29.97
C GLU A 431 27.80 22.49 29.56
N ALA A 432 28.20 21.33 30.08
CA ALA A 432 27.51 20.07 29.84
C ALA A 432 26.09 20.03 30.46
N TYR A 433 25.93 20.37 31.75
CA TYR A 433 24.61 20.37 32.40
C TYR A 433 23.65 21.37 31.74
N THR A 434 24.10 22.59 31.48
CA THR A 434 23.26 23.65 30.89
C THR A 434 22.84 23.31 29.46
N SER A 435 23.75 22.77 28.64
CA SER A 435 23.43 22.25 27.31
C SER A 435 22.47 21.06 27.36
N SER A 436 22.61 20.17 28.35
CA SER A 436 21.71 19.02 28.52
C SER A 436 20.30 19.45 28.90
N ILE A 437 20.16 20.41 29.82
CA ILE A 437 18.85 20.93 30.22
C ILE A 437 18.23 21.73 29.06
N GLN A 438 19.03 22.47 28.28
CA GLN A 438 18.55 23.13 27.06
C GLN A 438 17.99 22.12 26.05
N ASN A 439 18.74 21.06 25.72
CA ASN A 439 18.26 19.98 24.84
C ASN A 439 16.97 19.31 25.36
N LEU A 440 16.83 19.17 26.68
CA LEU A 440 15.62 18.62 27.31
C LEU A 440 14.44 19.61 27.19
N LEU A 441 14.65 20.90 27.43
CA LEU A 441 13.64 21.96 27.25
C LEU A 441 13.15 22.02 25.80
N ASP A 442 14.05 21.93 24.83
CA ASP A 442 13.72 21.96 23.41
C ASP A 442 12.95 20.70 22.95
N ALA A 443 13.06 19.60 23.70
CA ALA A 443 12.27 18.38 23.50
C ALA A 443 10.88 18.41 24.16
N ILE A 444 10.59 19.32 25.11
CA ILE A 444 9.32 19.35 25.85
C ILE A 444 8.09 19.47 24.93
N PRO A 445 8.03 20.38 23.93
CA PRO A 445 6.88 20.47 23.01
C PRO A 445 6.64 19.19 22.21
N GLY A 446 7.72 18.44 21.88
CA GLY A 446 7.63 17.14 21.24
C GLY A 446 7.06 16.08 22.18
N MET A 447 7.57 16.00 23.41
CA MET A 447 7.06 15.08 24.44
C MET A 447 5.58 15.35 24.76
N GLU A 448 5.17 16.60 24.86
CA GLU A 448 3.77 17.00 25.08
C GLU A 448 2.86 16.51 23.94
N SER A 449 3.26 16.78 22.70
CA SER A 449 2.50 16.37 21.51
C SER A 449 2.42 14.84 21.36
N LEU A 450 3.43 14.09 21.80
CA LEU A 450 3.41 12.63 21.85
C LEU A 450 2.49 12.11 22.97
N VAL A 451 2.64 12.62 24.20
CA VAL A 451 1.89 12.16 25.39
C VAL A 451 0.38 12.40 25.26
N ASP A 452 -0.04 13.53 24.70
CA ASP A 452 -1.46 13.79 24.40
C ASP A 452 -1.92 13.19 23.05
N CYS A 453 -1.07 12.38 22.42
CA CYS A 453 -1.26 11.69 21.14
C CYS A 453 -1.61 12.63 19.95
N GLN A 454 -1.20 13.90 20.05
CA GLN A 454 -1.54 14.96 19.10
C GLN A 454 -0.80 14.77 17.77
N VAL A 455 0.48 14.39 17.77
CA VAL A 455 1.25 14.06 16.54
C VAL A 455 0.49 13.05 15.66
N VAL A 456 -0.09 12.02 16.30
CA VAL A 456 -0.87 10.97 15.62
C VAL A 456 -2.20 11.52 15.09
N LYS A 457 -2.93 12.28 15.92
CA LYS A 457 -4.22 12.89 15.54
C LYS A 457 -4.06 13.85 14.36
N ASP A 458 -2.99 14.65 14.32
CA ASP A 458 -2.72 15.60 13.24
C ASP A 458 -2.39 14.86 11.92
N ALA A 459 -1.49 13.86 11.98
CA ALA A 459 -1.15 13.02 10.83
C ALA A 459 -2.38 12.30 10.25
N PHE A 460 -3.23 11.74 11.11
CA PHE A 460 -4.47 11.08 10.70
C PHE A 460 -5.51 12.08 10.17
N THR A 461 -5.60 13.28 10.75
CA THR A 461 -6.46 14.37 10.26
C THR A 461 -6.06 14.83 8.86
N GLU A 462 -4.76 14.92 8.56
CA GLU A 462 -4.26 15.17 7.20
C GLU A 462 -4.62 14.04 6.24
N ILE A 463 -4.43 12.78 6.65
CA ILE A 463 -4.76 11.62 5.81
C ILE A 463 -6.26 11.60 5.49
N LEU A 464 -7.13 11.80 6.48
CA LEU A 464 -8.59 11.87 6.30
C LEU A 464 -9.00 13.01 5.37
N SER A 465 -8.60 14.24 5.71
CA SER A 465 -9.06 15.46 5.02
C SER A 465 -8.48 15.60 3.61
N LYS A 466 -7.19 15.35 3.41
CA LYS A 466 -6.48 15.60 2.14
C LYS A 466 -6.31 14.34 1.27
N HIS A 467 -6.30 13.13 1.84
CA HIS A 467 -5.88 11.92 1.11
C HIS A 467 -6.94 10.81 0.95
N CYS A 468 -7.79 10.53 1.95
CA CYS A 468 -8.76 9.43 1.89
C CYS A 468 -9.71 9.54 0.69
N LYS A 469 -10.34 10.70 0.50
CA LYS A 469 -11.26 10.97 -0.62
C LYS A 469 -10.61 10.82 -2.00
N PRO A 470 -9.45 11.43 -2.33
CA PRO A 470 -8.81 11.22 -3.62
C PRO A 470 -8.22 9.81 -3.83
N VAL A 471 -7.62 9.17 -2.82
CA VAL A 471 -7.07 7.81 -2.97
C VAL A 471 -8.18 6.82 -3.32
N LYS A 472 -9.32 6.86 -2.59
CA LYS A 472 -10.52 6.07 -2.88
C LYS A 472 -11.12 6.39 -4.26
N LYS A 473 -11.15 7.68 -4.65
CA LYS A 473 -11.60 8.11 -5.99
C LYS A 473 -10.75 7.50 -7.12
N TYR A 474 -9.42 7.50 -6.98
CA TYR A 474 -8.54 6.94 -8.02
C TYR A 474 -8.59 5.41 -8.06
N ALA A 475 -8.66 4.73 -6.92
CA ALA A 475 -8.90 3.28 -6.87
C ALA A 475 -10.22 2.90 -7.57
N LYS A 476 -11.31 3.66 -7.31
CA LYS A 476 -12.60 3.50 -7.99
C LYS A 476 -12.52 3.73 -9.50
N MET A 477 -11.86 4.80 -9.93
CA MET A 477 -11.64 5.14 -11.34
C MET A 477 -10.89 4.02 -12.10
N VAL A 478 -9.89 3.39 -11.46
CA VAL A 478 -9.17 2.25 -12.03
C VAL A 478 -10.07 1.03 -12.15
N TRP A 479 -10.71 0.57 -11.06
CA TRP A 479 -11.51 -0.65 -11.13
C TRP A 479 -12.71 -0.50 -12.07
N SER A 480 -13.37 0.66 -12.11
CA SER A 480 -14.51 0.88 -13.02
C SER A 480 -14.08 0.86 -14.49
N SER A 481 -12.91 1.40 -14.81
CA SER A 481 -12.38 1.37 -16.18
C SER A 481 -11.81 0.00 -16.56
N LEU A 482 -11.31 -0.79 -15.60
CA LEU A 482 -10.94 -2.19 -15.83
C LEU A 482 -12.16 -3.08 -16.12
N VAL A 483 -13.32 -2.87 -15.47
CA VAL A 483 -14.57 -3.57 -15.85
C VAL A 483 -14.98 -3.21 -17.27
N ALA A 484 -14.98 -1.92 -17.60
CA ALA A 484 -15.33 -1.45 -18.95
C ALA A 484 -14.39 -2.04 -20.01
N LEU A 485 -13.06 -1.92 -19.82
CA LEU A 485 -12.04 -2.47 -20.71
C LEU A 485 -12.18 -3.99 -20.86
N SER A 486 -12.37 -4.74 -19.77
CA SER A 486 -12.52 -6.20 -19.82
C SER A 486 -13.79 -6.64 -20.55
N THR A 487 -14.90 -5.91 -20.38
CA THR A 487 -16.17 -6.16 -21.08
C THR A 487 -16.06 -5.84 -22.57
N ILE A 488 -15.41 -4.74 -22.93
CA ILE A 488 -15.12 -4.36 -24.32
C ILE A 488 -14.19 -5.38 -24.98
N MET A 489 -13.17 -5.87 -24.26
CA MET A 489 -12.26 -6.93 -24.72
C MET A 489 -13.00 -8.23 -25.02
N VAL A 490 -13.89 -8.67 -24.12
CA VAL A 490 -14.75 -9.84 -24.32
C VAL A 490 -15.58 -9.69 -25.61
N ALA A 491 -16.23 -8.53 -25.80
CA ALA A 491 -17.00 -8.25 -27.01
C ALA A 491 -16.13 -8.29 -28.28
N LEU A 492 -15.00 -7.57 -28.29
CA LEU A 492 -14.05 -7.53 -29.42
C LEU A 492 -13.55 -8.92 -29.80
N VAL A 493 -13.12 -9.72 -28.83
CA VAL A 493 -12.65 -11.09 -29.06
C VAL A 493 -13.74 -11.95 -29.70
N LEU A 494 -14.98 -11.90 -29.19
CA LEU A 494 -16.10 -12.64 -29.78
C LEU A 494 -16.41 -12.20 -31.22
N ILE A 495 -16.41 -10.89 -31.50
CA ILE A 495 -16.63 -10.33 -32.84
C ILE A 495 -15.56 -10.81 -33.82
N TRP A 496 -14.28 -10.72 -33.44
CA TRP A 496 -13.16 -11.19 -34.28
C TRP A 496 -13.17 -12.70 -34.48
N MET A 497 -13.59 -13.50 -33.50
CA MET A 497 -13.76 -14.95 -33.67
C MET A 497 -14.90 -15.30 -34.65
N VAL A 498 -16.03 -14.59 -34.60
CA VAL A 498 -17.14 -14.79 -35.56
C VAL A 498 -16.69 -14.45 -36.98
N MET A 499 -15.98 -13.33 -37.18
CA MET A 499 -15.43 -12.97 -38.49
C MET A 499 -14.40 -14.00 -38.99
N ALA A 500 -13.44 -14.41 -38.14
CA ALA A 500 -12.45 -15.42 -38.50
C ALA A 500 -13.05 -16.80 -38.84
N TYR A 501 -14.15 -17.19 -38.17
CA TYR A 501 -14.89 -18.40 -38.52
C TYR A 501 -15.66 -18.26 -39.85
N HIS A 502 -16.26 -17.10 -40.10
CA HIS A 502 -17.02 -16.84 -41.32
C HIS A 502 -16.14 -16.87 -42.58
N ASP A 503 -14.98 -16.20 -42.57
CA ASP A 503 -14.03 -16.20 -43.69
C ASP A 503 -13.52 -17.62 -44.01
N CYS A 504 -13.41 -18.50 -43.00
CA CYS A 504 -13.08 -19.91 -43.22
C CYS A 504 -14.20 -20.70 -43.94
N LYS A 505 -15.47 -20.29 -43.82
CA LYS A 505 -16.62 -21.04 -44.40
C LYS A 505 -16.75 -20.84 -45.92
N HIS A 506 -16.30 -19.70 -46.43
CA HIS A 506 -16.43 -19.28 -47.83
C HIS A 506 -15.31 -19.79 -48.73
N HIS A 507 -14.05 -19.60 -48.37
CA HIS A 507 -12.92 -20.07 -49.20
C HIS A 507 -12.86 -21.60 -49.40
N PHE A 508 -13.55 -22.38 -48.56
CA PHE A 508 -13.76 -23.83 -48.77
C PHE A 508 -14.80 -24.17 -49.86
N SER A 509 -15.42 -23.17 -50.51
CA SER A 509 -16.42 -23.36 -51.57
C SER A 509 -15.80 -23.30 -52.97
N ASP A 510 -14.90 -22.33 -53.21
CA ASP A 510 -14.34 -22.05 -54.55
C ASP A 510 -13.34 -23.12 -55.03
N GLY A 511 -12.78 -23.93 -54.12
CA GLY A 511 -11.81 -24.97 -54.45
C GLY A 511 -12.37 -26.22 -55.15
N SER A 512 -13.67 -26.27 -55.45
CA SER A 512 -14.35 -27.46 -55.99
C SER A 512 -14.32 -27.55 -57.52
N VAL A 513 -13.12 -27.52 -58.13
CA VAL A 513 -12.97 -27.79 -59.57
C VAL A 513 -13.42 -29.23 -59.86
N LYS A 514 -14.45 -29.37 -60.69
CA LYS A 514 -14.92 -30.66 -61.22
C LYS A 514 -13.90 -31.19 -62.24
N PRO A 515 -13.32 -32.39 -62.08
CA PRO A 515 -12.59 -33.02 -63.18
C PRO A 515 -13.60 -33.49 -64.23
N HIS A 516 -13.47 -33.00 -65.47
CA HIS A 516 -14.10 -33.65 -66.62
C HIS A 516 -13.28 -34.89 -66.97
N SER A 517 -13.85 -36.07 -66.73
CA SER A 517 -13.30 -37.33 -67.23
C SER A 517 -13.55 -37.44 -68.74
N ALA A 518 -12.52 -37.17 -69.54
CA ALA A 518 -12.56 -37.51 -70.96
C ALA A 518 -12.55 -39.05 -71.10
N GLY A 519 -13.65 -39.62 -71.58
CA GLY A 519 -13.74 -41.04 -71.91
C GLY A 519 -13.15 -41.29 -73.28
N THR A 520 -12.07 -42.07 -73.36
CA THR A 520 -11.44 -42.45 -74.62
C THR A 520 -12.27 -43.52 -75.34
N ASN A 521 -12.92 -43.15 -76.44
CA ASN A 521 -13.38 -44.11 -77.44
C ASN A 521 -12.39 -44.12 -78.61
N VAL A 522 -12.02 -45.30 -79.10
CA VAL A 522 -11.08 -45.53 -80.20
C VAL A 522 -11.82 -46.16 -81.37
N GLN A 523 -11.55 -45.66 -82.59
CA GLN A 523 -11.97 -46.20 -83.90
C GLN A 523 -13.48 -46.41 -84.11
N GLU A 524 -14.03 -45.70 -85.09
CA GLU A 524 -14.17 -46.33 -86.40
C GLU A 524 -13.89 -45.30 -87.52
N LEU A 525 -13.97 -45.73 -88.78
CA LEU A 525 -13.39 -45.05 -89.95
C LEU A 525 -14.43 -44.90 -91.06
N GLU A 526 -14.86 -43.68 -91.39
CA GLU A 526 -15.38 -43.44 -92.74
C GLU A 526 -15.24 -41.99 -93.26
N ILE A 527 -14.46 -41.89 -94.35
CA ILE A 527 -14.62 -41.06 -95.56
C ILE A 527 -15.19 -39.64 -95.42
N ALA A 528 -14.38 -38.65 -95.83
CA ALA A 528 -14.85 -37.30 -96.16
C ALA A 528 -15.32 -37.20 -97.61
N ARG A 529 -16.48 -36.56 -97.87
CA ARG A 529 -16.80 -36.01 -99.19
C ARG A 529 -17.87 -34.91 -99.18
N GLU A 530 -17.77 -34.05 -100.19
CA GLU A 530 -18.80 -33.15 -100.76
C GLU A 530 -19.77 -32.42 -99.82
N GLY A 531 -19.50 -31.13 -99.63
CA GLY A 531 -20.57 -30.13 -99.77
C GLY A 531 -20.62 -29.64 -101.22
N ILE A 532 -21.76 -29.77 -101.89
CA ILE A 532 -22.15 -29.07 -103.13
C ILE A 532 -23.68 -28.92 -103.12
N ASN A 533 -24.16 -27.75 -103.54
CA ASN A 533 -25.51 -27.36 -103.97
C ASN A 533 -26.70 -28.30 -103.66
N GLN A 534 -27.74 -27.75 -103.01
CA GLN A 534 -28.90 -27.30 -103.79
C GLN A 534 -29.70 -26.18 -103.13
N SER A 535 -30.42 -25.43 -103.96
CA SER A 535 -31.35 -24.36 -103.58
C SER A 535 -32.81 -24.79 -103.79
N GLU A 536 -33.72 -23.95 -103.27
CA GLU A 536 -35.13 -23.78 -103.67
C GLU A 536 -36.26 -24.66 -103.09
N HIS A 537 -37.42 -23.97 -103.04
CA HIS A 537 -38.81 -24.42 -103.08
C HIS A 537 -39.51 -25.08 -101.87
N LYS A 538 -39.82 -24.22 -100.90
CA LYS A 538 -41.17 -24.03 -100.31
C LYS A 538 -42.36 -24.61 -101.10
N LEU A 539 -43.23 -25.35 -100.41
CA LEU A 539 -44.70 -25.23 -100.49
C LEU A 539 -45.39 -25.74 -99.21
N ASP A 540 -46.64 -25.31 -99.01
CA ASP A 540 -47.60 -25.70 -97.96
C ASP A 540 -48.25 -27.08 -98.25
N PRO A 541 -49.01 -27.71 -97.31
CA PRO A 541 -49.15 -27.41 -95.87
C PRO A 541 -48.70 -28.55 -94.92
#